data_AF-A0A9X9M8S3-F1
#
_entry.id   AF-A0A9X9M8S3-F1
#
_cell.length_a   1.000
_cell.length_b   1.000
_cell.length_c   1.000
_cell.angle_alpha   90.00
_cell.angle_beta   90.00
_cell.angle_gamma   90.00
#
_symmetry.space_group_name_H-M   'P 1'
#
loop_
_entity.id
_entity.type
_entity.pdbx_description
1 polymer ?
#
loop_
_entity_poly.entity_id
_entity_poly.type
_entity_poly.pdbx_seq_one_letter_code
_entity_poly.pdbx_strand_id
1 'polypeptide(L)' 'MKDAGVGHKQWRGPVSSTCKQCPVVYTNPVCGSDGHTYSSQCKLEHQACVLGKQISVRCEGRCPCPSFKSTSTSRNVKR' A
#
# COMPACT_ATOMS: atom_id res chain seq x y z
N MET A 1 -27.80 27.19 -1.52
CA MET A 1 -26.74 26.89 -0.53
C MET A 1 -26.54 25.38 -0.45
N LYS A 2 -25.81 24.78 -1.39
CA LYS A 2 -25.21 23.45 -1.23
C LYS A 2 -23.86 23.51 -1.90
N ASP A 3 -22.99 24.25 -1.24
CA ASP A 3 -21.60 24.45 -1.58
C ASP A 3 -20.74 23.38 -0.88
N ALA A 4 -19.54 23.18 -1.43
CA ALA A 4 -18.49 22.21 -1.07
C ALA A 4 -18.64 20.85 -1.77
N GLY A 5 -17.70 20.39 -2.58
CA GLY A 5 -16.28 20.69 -2.63
C GLY A 5 -15.53 19.37 -2.79
N VAL A 6 -14.62 19.32 -3.75
CA VAL A 6 -13.76 18.18 -4.13
C VAL A 6 -13.36 17.29 -2.95
N GLY A 7 -13.89 16.07 -2.91
CA GLY A 7 -13.42 15.00 -2.04
C GLY A 7 -12.37 14.16 -2.77
N HIS A 8 -11.11 14.30 -2.35
CA HIS A 8 -10.03 13.40 -2.73
C HIS A 8 -10.48 11.94 -2.56
N LYS A 9 -10.14 11.07 -3.51
CA LYS A 9 -10.34 9.61 -3.54
C LYS A 9 -9.72 8.92 -2.32
N GLN A 10 -10.29 9.16 -1.15
CA GLN A 10 -9.96 8.47 0.07
C GLN A 10 -11.02 7.40 0.23
N TRP A 11 -10.60 6.17 -0.04
CA TRP A 11 -11.32 4.96 0.33
C TRP A 11 -11.50 4.95 1.86
N ARG A 12 -12.47 5.73 2.34
CA ARG A 12 -13.13 5.58 3.63
C ARG A 12 -14.25 4.58 3.38
N GLY A 13 -13.85 3.33 3.11
CA GLY A 13 -14.75 2.22 3.35
C GLY A 13 -15.11 2.22 4.85
N PRO A 14 -16.33 1.84 5.23
CA PRO A 14 -16.64 1.59 6.63
C PRO A 14 -15.57 0.65 7.18
N VAL A 15 -15.13 0.86 8.43
CA VAL A 15 -14.42 -0.16 9.20
C VAL A 15 -15.33 -1.38 9.19
N SER A 16 -15.15 -2.24 8.20
CA SER A 16 -16.04 -3.34 7.93
C SER A 16 -15.81 -4.29 9.07
N SER A 17 -16.81 -4.43 9.94
CA SER A 17 -16.88 -5.41 11.02
C SER A 17 -16.72 -6.87 10.54
N THR A 18 -16.41 -7.08 9.25
CA THR A 18 -16.02 -8.34 8.62
C THR A 18 -14.86 -8.06 7.65
N CYS A 19 -13.64 -8.48 8.01
CA CYS A 19 -12.50 -8.43 7.11
C CYS A 19 -12.67 -9.49 6.01
N LYS A 20 -12.60 -9.07 4.73
CA LYS A 20 -12.81 -9.99 3.60
C LYS A 20 -11.73 -11.08 3.59
N GLN A 21 -12.15 -12.32 3.40
CA GLN A 21 -11.23 -13.44 3.18
C GLN A 21 -10.62 -13.36 1.78
N CYS A 22 -9.35 -13.74 1.68
CA CYS A 22 -8.60 -13.67 0.44
C CYS A 22 -8.57 -15.02 -0.27
N PRO A 23 -8.89 -15.10 -1.58
CA PRO A 23 -8.68 -16.32 -2.34
C PRO A 23 -7.19 -16.66 -2.42
N VAL A 24 -6.86 -17.94 -2.28
CA VAL A 24 -5.47 -18.45 -2.23
C VAL A 24 -4.76 -18.37 -3.61
N VAL A 25 -5.49 -17.98 -4.65
CA VAL A 25 -5.04 -18.04 -6.05
C VAL A 25 -4.00 -16.96 -6.40
N TYR A 26 -4.00 -15.82 -5.72
CA TYR A 26 -3.12 -14.69 -6.05
C TYR A 26 -2.03 -14.50 -4.99
N THR A 27 -0.82 -14.97 -5.30
CA THR A 27 0.39 -14.85 -4.44
C THR A 27 1.37 -13.80 -4.96
N ASN A 28 0.89 -12.59 -5.26
CA ASN A 28 1.75 -11.48 -5.68
C ASN A 28 2.30 -10.75 -4.45
N PRO A 29 3.54 -11.00 -4.02
CA PRO A 29 4.07 -10.37 -2.82
C PRO A 29 4.08 -8.84 -2.98
N VAL A 30 3.77 -8.14 -1.91
CA VAL A 30 3.78 -6.68 -1.84
C VAL A 30 4.48 -6.22 -0.57
N CYS A 31 5.20 -5.10 -0.65
CA CYS A 31 5.74 -4.44 0.51
C CYS A 31 4.71 -3.44 1.04
N GLY A 32 4.36 -3.52 2.32
CA GLY A 32 3.50 -2.56 2.97
C GLY A 32 4.23 -1.27 3.33
N SER A 33 3.45 -0.21 3.56
CA SER A 33 3.92 1.08 4.06
C SER A 33 4.53 0.98 5.46
N ASP A 34 4.19 -0.07 6.19
CA ASP A 34 4.74 -0.47 7.49
C ASP A 34 6.10 -1.17 7.39
N GLY A 35 6.60 -1.44 6.18
CA GLY A 35 7.87 -2.12 5.96
C GLY A 35 7.79 -3.65 6.05
N HIS A 36 6.58 -4.22 6.19
CA HIS A 36 6.39 -5.68 6.16
C HIS A 36 6.06 -6.17 4.76
N THR A 37 6.54 -7.37 4.43
CA THR A 37 6.19 -8.04 3.18
C THR A 37 4.96 -8.91 3.37
N TYR A 38 3.94 -8.68 2.56
CA TYR A 38 2.70 -9.45 2.53
C TYR A 38 2.70 -10.37 1.31
N SER A 39 2.18 -11.60 1.44
CA SER A 39 2.17 -12.57 0.33
C SER A 39 1.25 -12.16 -0.83
N SER A 40 0.30 -11.26 -0.58
CA SER A 40 -0.61 -10.69 -1.57
C SER A 40 -1.15 -9.34 -1.10
N GLN A 41 -1.57 -8.50 -2.06
CA GLN A 41 -2.29 -7.26 -1.75
C GLN A 41 -3.55 -7.53 -0.91
N CYS A 42 -4.27 -8.60 -1.20
CA CYS A 42 -5.44 -8.97 -0.39
C CYS A 42 -5.04 -9.28 1.07
N LYS A 43 -3.96 -10.03 1.30
CA LYS A 43 -3.48 -10.30 2.67
C LYS A 43 -3.07 -9.02 3.40
N LEU A 44 -2.49 -8.05 2.69
CA LEU A 44 -2.17 -6.74 3.25
C LEU A 44 -3.45 -6.03 3.72
N GLU A 45 -4.46 -5.93 2.86
CA GLU A 45 -5.75 -5.32 3.20
C GLU A 45 -6.48 -6.06 4.33
N HIS A 46 -6.42 -7.39 4.33
CA HIS A 46 -6.98 -8.21 5.40
C HIS A 46 -6.28 -7.94 6.74
N GLN A 47 -4.95 -7.89 6.74
CA GLN A 47 -4.17 -7.58 7.94
C GLN A 47 -4.45 -6.14 8.42
N ALA A 48 -4.48 -5.19 7.50
CA ALA A 48 -4.84 -3.79 7.76
C ALA A 48 -6.22 -3.71 8.46
N CYS A 49 -7.21 -4.44 7.93
CA CYS A 49 -8.54 -4.54 8.50
C CYS A 49 -8.54 -5.18 9.90
N VAL A 50 -7.92 -6.36 10.07
CA VAL A 50 -7.90 -7.10 11.35
C VAL A 50 -7.18 -6.31 12.44
N LEU A 51 -6.10 -5.61 12.09
CA LEU A 51 -5.35 -4.78 13.02
C LEU A 51 -5.98 -3.39 13.24
N GLY A 52 -6.98 -3.01 12.45
CA GLY A 52 -7.52 -1.64 12.42
C GLY A 52 -6.47 -0.60 12.04
N LYS A 53 -5.47 -0.98 11.23
CA LYS A 53 -4.38 -0.11 10.77
C LYS A 53 -4.56 0.21 9.30
N GLN A 54 -4.19 1.42 8.88
CA GLN A 54 -4.14 1.77 7.47
C GLN A 54 -2.77 1.40 6.91
N ILE A 55 -2.69 0.25 6.25
CA ILE A 55 -1.48 -0.25 5.58
C ILE A 55 -1.75 -0.14 4.09
N SER A 56 -0.85 0.50 3.35
CA SER A 56 -0.96 0.63 1.89
C SER A 56 0.22 -0.08 1.23
N VAL A 57 0.06 -0.52 -0.01
CA VAL A 57 1.19 -1.06 -0.80
C VAL A 57 2.21 0.06 -1.06
N ARG A 58 3.45 -0.15 -0.62
CA ARG A 58 4.60 0.72 -0.87
C ARG A 58 5.30 0.40 -2.18
N CYS A 59 5.46 -0.89 -2.49
CA CYS A 59 5.94 -1.37 -3.77
C CYS A 59 5.45 -2.79 -4.03
N GLU A 60 5.38 -3.15 -5.30
CA GLU A 60 5.18 -4.52 -5.74
C GLU A 60 6.45 -5.33 -5.47
N GLY A 61 6.32 -6.56 -4.98
CA GLY A 61 7.43 -7.41 -4.55
C GLY A 61 7.65 -7.39 -3.04
N ARG A 62 8.82 -7.87 -2.61
CA ARG A 62 9.19 -7.96 -1.19
C ARG A 62 9.90 -6.69 -0.73
N CYS A 63 9.77 -6.36 0.55
CA CYS A 63 10.62 -5.36 1.18
C CYS A 63 12.07 -5.88 1.32
N PRO A 64 13.09 -5.00 1.33
CA PRO A 64 12.99 -3.56 1.12
C PRO A 64 12.63 -3.25 -0.33
N CYS A 65 11.75 -2.27 -0.53
CA CYS A 65 11.43 -1.80 -1.87
C CYS A 65 12.72 -1.39 -2.57
N PRO A 66 12.91 -1.77 -3.85
CA PRO A 66 13.94 -1.13 -4.64
C PRO A 66 13.58 0.35 -4.64
N SER A 67 14.33 1.15 -3.89
CA SER A 67 14.37 2.58 -4.12
C SER A 67 14.90 2.71 -5.53
N PHE A 68 14.01 2.74 -6.52
CA PHE A 68 14.23 3.60 -7.66
C PHE A 68 14.46 4.95 -7.02
N LYS A 69 15.74 5.29 -6.84
CA LYS A 69 16.08 6.69 -6.66
C LYS A 69 15.43 7.33 -7.86
N SER A 70 14.33 8.03 -7.64
CA SER A 70 13.86 9.09 -8.51
C SER A 70 14.92 10.20 -8.44
N THR A 71 16.10 9.87 -8.92
CA THR A 71 17.18 10.72 -9.36
C THR A 71 17.57 10.04 -10.68
N SER A 72 16.89 10.30 -11.79
CA SER A 72 17.19 11.50 -12.59
C SER A 72 18.09 12.55 -11.91
N THR A 73 19.23 12.12 -11.39
CA THR A 73 20.41 12.93 -11.10
C THR A 73 21.53 11.92 -10.87
N SER A 74 22.11 11.45 -11.97
CA SER A 74 23.55 11.22 -11.96
C SER A 74 24.17 12.56 -11.56
N ARG A 75 24.32 12.81 -10.26
CA ARG A 75 25.16 13.90 -9.78
C ARG A 75 26.54 13.51 -10.23
N ASN A 76 26.95 14.15 -11.32
CA ASN A 76 28.30 14.29 -11.79
C ASN A 76 29.21 14.55 -10.58
N VAL A 77 29.93 13.52 -10.11
CA VAL A 77 31.04 13.71 -9.18
C VAL A 77 32.30 13.72 -10.04
N LYS A 78 32.65 14.92 -10.46
CA LYS A 78 33.97 15.30 -10.96
C LYS A 78 35.05 14.78 -10.00
N ARG A 79 35.98 13.98 -10.50
CA ARG A 79 37.38 14.02 -10.09
C ARG A 79 38.27 13.66 -11.27
#